data_AF-A0A928V685-F1
#
_entry.id   AF-A0A928V685-F1
#
_cell.length_a   1.000
_cell.length_b   1.000
_cell.length_c   1.000
_cell.angle_alpha   90.00
_cell.angle_beta   90.00
_cell.angle_gamma   90.00
#
_symmetry.space_group_name_H-M   'P 1'
#
loop_
_entity.id
_entity.type
_entity.pdbx_description
1 polymer ?
#
loop_
_entity_poly.entity_id
_entity_poly.type
_entity_poly.pdbx_seq_one_letter_code
_entity_poly.pdbx_strand_id
1 'polypeptide(L)'
;MPKSQVPDTIAAPSNATIPDAQSPNYVDPQQFQALYQKVIQNQRKADILFVLDCTGSMQGEIDAVRDAITSFADTIQSQSVRARVGLIEFRDRLIGEEQRVVLFDGEPFTSNPTVFREQVAKLRAKGGGDEPESSLDAVLLALDQPFDPSANKVIVLVTDAPPHIPDATVQNIDQVVQKMREITVDQFYVVMKTNDSRSQVYLRLLEGRRGLAFEIGKGDDFRTRAEDFKRTLMALGKTISTATR
;
A
#
# COMPACT_ATOMS: atom_id res chain seq x y z
N MET A 1 3.69 -34.88 -23.86
CA MET A 1 3.43 -34.01 -22.69
C MET A 1 2.26 -33.09 -23.01
N PRO A 2 1.08 -33.28 -22.39
CA PRO A 2 0.00 -32.32 -22.50
C PRO A 2 -0.47 -31.78 -21.13
N LYS A 3 -0.42 -30.44 -21.05
CA LYS A 3 -1.35 -29.47 -20.44
C LYS A 3 -2.23 -29.95 -19.27
N SER A 4 -1.93 -29.43 -18.08
CA SER A 4 -2.87 -29.37 -16.94
C SER A 4 -4.07 -28.50 -17.31
N GLN A 5 -5.23 -29.15 -17.48
CA GLN A 5 -6.53 -28.52 -17.58
C GLN A 5 -6.99 -28.02 -16.20
N VAL A 6 -7.73 -26.92 -16.23
CA VAL A 6 -8.44 -26.29 -15.11
C VAL A 6 -9.44 -27.30 -14.51
N PRO A 7 -9.57 -27.46 -13.18
CA PRO A 7 -10.57 -28.36 -12.63
C PRO A 7 -11.98 -27.82 -12.86
N ASP A 8 -12.83 -28.75 -13.26
CA ASP A 8 -14.22 -28.58 -13.62
C ASP A 8 -15.08 -27.85 -12.57
N THR A 9 -16.01 -27.08 -13.12
CA THR A 9 -17.26 -26.60 -12.52
C THR A 9 -17.79 -27.56 -11.46
N ILE A 10 -17.91 -27.07 -10.23
CA ILE A 10 -18.59 -27.79 -9.15
C ILE A 10 -20.06 -27.91 -9.57
N ALA A 11 -20.49 -29.11 -9.93
CA ALA A 11 -21.87 -29.40 -10.31
C ALA A 11 -22.81 -29.04 -9.15
N ALA A 12 -23.89 -28.33 -9.45
CA ALA A 12 -24.97 -28.09 -8.50
C ALA A 12 -25.57 -29.44 -8.05
N PRO A 13 -25.96 -29.58 -6.77
CA PRO A 13 -26.49 -30.84 -6.25
C PRO A 13 -27.76 -31.25 -7.00
N SER A 14 -27.73 -32.45 -7.59
CA SER A 14 -28.70 -32.94 -8.58
C SER A 14 -30.06 -33.37 -8.02
N ASN A 15 -30.43 -33.00 -6.80
CA ASN A 15 -31.67 -33.46 -6.15
C ASN A 15 -32.34 -32.42 -5.24
N ALA A 16 -32.00 -31.12 -5.37
CA ALA A 16 -32.80 -30.08 -4.72
C ALA A 16 -34.10 -29.89 -5.51
N THR A 17 -35.24 -30.29 -4.94
CA THR A 17 -36.56 -29.89 -5.45
C THR A 17 -36.58 -28.36 -5.50
N ILE A 18 -36.67 -27.77 -6.69
CA ILE A 18 -36.77 -26.32 -6.86
C ILE A 18 -38.03 -25.89 -6.07
N PRO A 19 -37.90 -25.04 -5.03
CA PRO A 19 -39.06 -24.59 -4.28
C PRO A 19 -40.03 -23.88 -5.23
N ASP A 20 -41.33 -24.07 -5.02
CA ASP A 20 -42.35 -23.39 -5.81
C ASP A 20 -42.16 -21.86 -5.70
N ALA A 21 -42.38 -21.12 -6.79
CA ALA A 21 -42.01 -19.70 -6.92
C ALA A 21 -42.75 -18.76 -5.95
N GLN A 22 -43.74 -19.30 -5.23
CA GLN A 22 -44.52 -18.61 -4.19
C GLN A 22 -44.09 -18.97 -2.76
N SER A 23 -43.06 -19.81 -2.60
CA SER A 23 -42.56 -20.17 -1.27
C SER A 23 -41.88 -18.98 -0.61
N PRO A 24 -42.08 -18.72 0.70
CA PRO A 24 -41.43 -17.61 1.41
C PRO A 24 -39.89 -17.72 1.46
N ASN A 25 -39.34 -18.89 1.10
CA ASN A 25 -37.89 -19.15 0.98
C ASN A 25 -37.41 -19.29 -0.47
N TYR A 26 -38.25 -18.98 -1.48
CA TYR A 26 -37.84 -18.99 -2.87
C TYR A 26 -37.11 -17.69 -3.21
N VAL A 27 -35.83 -17.79 -3.54
CA VAL A 27 -35.07 -16.69 -4.15
C VAL A 27 -35.08 -16.91 -5.65
N ASP A 28 -35.62 -15.96 -6.40
CA ASP A 28 -35.61 -15.96 -7.86
C ASP A 28 -34.17 -16.22 -8.37
N PRO A 29 -33.92 -17.20 -9.27
CA PRO A 29 -32.59 -17.50 -9.80
C PRO A 29 -31.85 -16.27 -10.36
N GLN A 30 -32.56 -15.29 -10.93
CA GLN A 30 -31.93 -14.03 -11.36
C GLN A 30 -31.55 -13.14 -10.19
N GLN A 31 -32.38 -13.07 -9.15
CA GLN A 31 -32.06 -12.41 -7.88
C GLN A 31 -30.94 -13.13 -7.12
N PHE A 32 -30.90 -14.46 -7.14
CA PHE A 32 -29.85 -15.27 -6.53
C PHE A 32 -28.54 -15.04 -7.28
N GLN A 33 -28.53 -15.04 -8.61
CA GLN A 33 -27.34 -14.74 -9.39
C GLN A 33 -26.88 -13.30 -9.16
N ALA A 34 -27.79 -12.33 -9.07
CA ALA A 34 -27.47 -10.94 -8.75
C ALA A 34 -26.97 -10.78 -7.30
N LEU A 35 -27.57 -11.46 -6.31
CA LEU A 35 -27.09 -11.50 -4.93
C LEU A 35 -25.73 -12.18 -4.84
N TYR A 36 -25.55 -13.30 -5.53
CA TYR A 36 -24.30 -14.06 -5.55
C TYR A 36 -23.18 -13.24 -6.19
N GLN A 37 -23.44 -12.61 -7.35
CA GLN A 37 -22.52 -11.66 -7.96
C GLN A 37 -22.26 -10.48 -7.03
N LYS A 38 -23.27 -9.92 -6.35
CA LYS A 38 -23.08 -8.84 -5.36
C LYS A 38 -22.27 -9.29 -4.14
N VAL A 39 -22.42 -10.54 -3.69
CA VAL A 39 -21.68 -11.13 -2.57
C VAL A 39 -20.23 -11.46 -2.96
N ILE A 40 -19.99 -11.92 -4.19
CA ILE A 40 -18.65 -12.21 -4.72
C ILE A 40 -17.92 -10.92 -5.17
N GLN A 41 -18.66 -9.90 -5.65
CA GLN A 41 -18.15 -8.57 -6.02
C GLN A 41 -18.05 -7.62 -4.83
N ASN A 42 -18.67 -7.90 -3.69
CA ASN A 42 -18.48 -7.12 -2.47
C ASN A 42 -17.10 -7.31 -1.81
N GLN A 43 -16.18 -8.05 -2.45
CA GLN A 43 -14.77 -8.00 -2.09
C GLN A 43 -14.11 -6.79 -2.73
N ARG A 44 -13.76 -5.83 -1.89
CA ARG A 44 -13.19 -4.55 -2.32
C ARG A 44 -11.73 -4.75 -2.67
N LYS A 45 -11.28 -4.11 -3.74
CA LYS A 45 -9.88 -4.19 -4.18
C LYS A 45 -9.10 -2.99 -3.66
N ALA A 46 -7.87 -3.22 -3.24
CA ALA A 46 -6.93 -2.17 -2.89
C ALA A 46 -5.56 -2.46 -3.47
N ASP A 47 -4.91 -1.45 -4.00
CA ASP A 47 -3.50 -1.51 -4.35
C ASP A 47 -2.77 -0.54 -3.44
N ILE A 48 -1.85 -1.07 -2.65
CA ILE A 48 -1.14 -0.32 -1.63
C ILE A 48 0.34 -0.30 -1.99
N LEU A 49 0.85 0.88 -2.35
CA LEU A 49 2.25 1.06 -2.71
C LEU A 49 2.99 1.77 -1.58
N PHE A 50 3.94 1.06 -0.99
CA PHE A 50 4.86 1.63 0.00
C PHE A 50 5.99 2.36 -0.71
N VAL A 51 6.26 3.60 -0.30
CA VAL A 51 7.39 4.40 -0.74
C VAL A 51 8.26 4.62 0.49
N LEU A 52 9.34 3.86 0.58
CA LEU A 52 10.11 3.69 1.81
C LEU A 52 11.52 4.27 1.67
N ASP A 53 11.80 5.21 2.54
CA ASP A 53 13.14 5.73 2.77
C ASP A 53 14.05 4.62 3.29
N CYS A 54 15.16 4.39 2.59
CA CYS A 54 16.15 3.35 2.91
C CYS A 54 17.54 3.93 3.17
N THR A 55 17.60 5.16 3.67
CA THR A 55 18.81 5.86 4.12
C THR A 55 19.32 5.31 5.45
N GLY A 56 20.54 5.69 5.84
CA GLY A 56 21.18 5.15 7.05
C GLY A 56 20.40 5.36 8.36
N SER A 57 19.67 6.48 8.48
CA SER A 57 18.86 6.83 9.66
C SER A 57 17.69 5.88 9.91
N MET A 58 17.16 5.29 8.82
CA MET A 58 15.94 4.48 8.80
C MET A 58 16.14 3.01 9.22
N GLN A 59 17.33 2.59 9.65
CA GLN A 59 17.60 1.16 9.93
C GLN A 59 16.63 0.57 10.96
N GLY A 60 16.28 1.31 12.01
CA GLY A 60 15.32 0.84 13.02
C GLY A 60 13.89 0.76 12.53
N GLU A 61 13.51 1.71 11.70
CA GLU A 61 12.19 1.79 11.10
C GLU A 61 12.04 0.67 10.06
N ILE A 62 13.06 0.36 9.26
CA ILE A 62 13.06 -0.76 8.32
C ILE A 62 12.95 -2.10 9.05
N ASP A 63 13.68 -2.29 10.14
CA ASP A 63 13.58 -3.52 10.94
C ASP A 63 12.16 -3.67 11.52
N ALA A 64 11.56 -2.57 11.97
CA ALA A 64 10.16 -2.54 12.39
C ALA A 64 9.16 -2.80 11.26
N VAL A 65 9.39 -2.25 10.05
CA VAL A 65 8.61 -2.56 8.84
C VAL A 65 8.63 -4.07 8.63
N ARG A 66 9.81 -4.71 8.63
CA ARG A 66 9.95 -6.16 8.40
C ARG A 66 9.10 -6.98 9.37
N ASP A 67 9.09 -6.60 10.65
CA ASP A 67 8.33 -7.30 11.68
C ASP A 67 6.82 -7.03 11.58
N ALA A 68 6.44 -5.82 11.17
CA ALA A 68 5.06 -5.36 11.08
C ALA A 68 4.36 -5.79 9.79
N ILE A 69 5.09 -5.99 8.69
CA ILE A 69 4.53 -6.19 7.35
C ILE A 69 3.62 -7.42 7.27
N THR A 70 3.95 -8.45 8.05
CA THR A 70 3.14 -9.67 8.19
C THR A 70 1.78 -9.34 8.77
N SER A 71 1.79 -8.63 9.91
CA SER A 71 0.56 -8.23 10.60
C SER A 71 -0.27 -7.28 9.74
N PHE A 72 0.39 -6.40 8.98
CA PHE A 72 -0.29 -5.50 8.05
C PHE A 72 -0.97 -6.25 6.91
N ALA A 73 -0.25 -7.15 6.23
CA ALA A 73 -0.80 -7.92 5.13
C ALA A 73 -1.93 -8.86 5.59
N ASP A 74 -1.77 -9.51 6.74
CA ASP A 74 -2.80 -10.35 7.36
C ASP A 74 -4.03 -9.52 7.76
N THR A 75 -3.82 -8.31 8.32
CA THR A 75 -4.90 -7.39 8.70
C THR A 75 -5.76 -7.03 7.50
N ILE A 76 -5.15 -6.74 6.35
CA ILE A 76 -5.90 -6.36 5.15
C ILE A 76 -6.65 -7.57 4.56
N GLN A 77 -6.00 -8.73 4.51
CA GLN A 77 -6.61 -9.94 3.94
C GLN A 77 -7.80 -10.45 4.77
N SER A 78 -7.74 -10.32 6.09
CA SER A 78 -8.78 -10.79 7.02
C SER A 78 -10.10 -9.99 6.96
N GLN A 79 -10.13 -8.81 6.31
CA GLN A 79 -11.31 -7.91 6.30
C GLN A 79 -12.06 -7.86 4.96
N SER A 80 -12.02 -8.93 4.17
CA SER A 80 -12.68 -9.02 2.85
C SER A 80 -12.16 -8.03 1.81
N VAL A 81 -10.96 -7.49 1.99
CA VAL A 81 -10.25 -6.65 1.01
C VAL A 81 -9.27 -7.54 0.24
N ARG A 82 -9.41 -7.59 -1.09
CA ARG A 82 -8.38 -8.16 -1.98
C ARG A 82 -7.31 -7.10 -2.21
N ALA A 83 -6.20 -7.23 -1.51
CA ALA A 83 -5.09 -6.29 -1.65
C ALA A 83 -3.95 -6.82 -2.51
N ARG A 84 -3.38 -5.93 -3.32
CA ARG A 84 -2.00 -6.08 -3.81
C ARG A 84 -1.13 -5.04 -3.12
N VAL A 85 0.09 -5.44 -2.81
CA VAL A 85 1.09 -4.59 -2.16
C VAL A 85 2.30 -4.45 -3.08
N GLY A 86 2.82 -3.23 -3.16
CA GLY A 86 4.06 -2.91 -3.86
C GLY A 86 5.02 -2.15 -2.96
N LEU A 87 6.27 -2.04 -3.38
CA LEU A 87 7.32 -1.34 -2.63
C LEU A 87 8.27 -0.61 -3.58
N ILE A 88 8.54 0.65 -3.26
CA ILE A 88 9.62 1.45 -3.81
C ILE A 88 10.56 1.79 -2.67
N GLU A 89 11.85 1.55 -2.86
CA GLU A 89 12.89 2.09 -1.98
C GLU A 89 13.50 3.34 -2.60
N PHE A 90 13.78 4.36 -1.79
CA PHE A 90 14.48 5.56 -2.23
C PHE A 90 15.49 6.02 -1.18
N ARG A 91 16.37 6.93 -1.60
CA ARG A 91 17.43 7.62 -0.83
C ARG A 91 17.62 9.02 -1.45
N ASP A 92 18.83 9.55 -1.49
CA ASP A 92 19.14 10.82 -2.13
C ASP A 92 19.68 10.64 -3.56
N ARG A 93 18.85 11.00 -4.55
CA ARG A 93 19.22 10.94 -5.97
C ARG A 93 20.23 12.02 -6.34
N LEU A 94 20.31 13.14 -5.61
CA LEU A 94 21.23 14.24 -5.90
C LEU A 94 22.69 13.87 -5.62
N ILE A 95 22.93 12.84 -4.81
CA ILE A 95 24.26 12.23 -4.60
C ILE A 95 24.45 10.90 -5.35
N GLY A 96 23.53 10.59 -6.29
CA GLY A 96 23.63 9.41 -7.16
C GLY A 96 23.04 8.13 -6.58
N GLU A 97 22.22 8.21 -5.51
CA GLU A 97 21.53 7.05 -4.95
C GLU A 97 20.12 6.92 -5.54
N GLU A 98 20.03 6.17 -6.64
CA GLU A 98 18.77 6.00 -7.36
C GLU A 98 17.71 5.23 -6.56
N GLN A 99 16.47 5.63 -6.80
CA GLN A 99 15.26 4.93 -6.37
C GLN A 99 15.04 3.62 -7.14
N ARG A 100 14.36 2.65 -6.51
CA ARG A 100 14.12 1.33 -7.10
C ARG A 100 12.71 0.82 -6.80
N VAL A 101 11.99 0.43 -7.87
CA VAL A 101 10.79 -0.41 -7.75
C VAL A 101 11.21 -1.82 -7.39
N VAL A 102 10.72 -2.33 -6.26
CA VAL A 102 10.93 -3.72 -5.85
C VAL A 102 9.95 -4.61 -6.61
N LEU A 103 10.49 -5.62 -7.29
CA LEU A 103 9.69 -6.57 -8.06
C LEU A 103 9.41 -7.85 -7.25
N PHE A 104 8.21 -8.38 -7.42
CA PHE A 104 7.69 -9.60 -6.81
C PHE A 104 7.37 -10.56 -7.96
N ASP A 105 8.24 -11.54 -8.18
CA ASP A 105 8.15 -12.47 -9.32
C ASP A 105 8.07 -11.75 -10.69
N GLY A 106 8.76 -10.61 -10.81
CA GLY A 106 8.82 -9.79 -12.02
C GLY A 106 7.79 -8.66 -12.08
N GLU A 107 6.85 -8.60 -11.14
CA GLU A 107 5.76 -7.62 -11.13
C GLU A 107 5.94 -6.55 -10.02
N PRO A 108 5.51 -5.29 -10.23
CA PRO A 108 5.60 -4.23 -9.21
C PRO A 108 4.68 -4.45 -7.98
N PHE A 109 3.69 -5.32 -8.10
CA PHE A 109 2.70 -5.60 -7.07
C PHE A 109 2.54 -7.11 -6.86
N THR A 110 2.28 -7.52 -5.62
CA THR A 110 1.94 -8.91 -5.26
C THR A 110 0.77 -8.96 -4.29
N SER A 111 -0.05 -10.01 -4.39
CA SER A 111 -1.03 -10.35 -3.36
C SER A 111 -0.52 -11.43 -2.40
N ASN A 112 0.72 -11.89 -2.58
CA ASN A 112 1.33 -12.92 -1.73
C ASN A 112 2.14 -12.26 -0.59
N PRO A 113 1.65 -12.33 0.66
CA PRO A 113 2.32 -11.70 1.80
C PRO A 113 3.69 -12.32 2.10
N THR A 114 3.92 -13.58 1.72
CA THR A 114 5.21 -14.25 1.89
C THR A 114 6.26 -13.67 0.94
N VAL A 115 5.92 -13.55 -0.35
CA VAL A 115 6.82 -12.95 -1.37
C VAL A 115 7.11 -11.49 -1.03
N PHE A 116 6.09 -10.75 -0.56
CA PHE A 116 6.28 -9.38 -0.11
C PHE A 116 7.29 -9.28 1.04
N ARG A 117 7.10 -10.10 2.08
CA ARG A 117 8.00 -10.17 3.23
C ARG A 117 9.42 -10.53 2.85
N GLU A 118 9.61 -11.48 1.95
CA GLU A 118 10.94 -11.89 1.48
C GLU A 118 11.69 -10.73 0.82
N GLN A 119 11.01 -9.86 0.07
CA GLN A 119 11.67 -8.68 -0.49
C GLN A 119 11.93 -7.61 0.57
N VAL A 120 10.98 -7.36 1.47
CA VAL A 120 11.15 -6.40 2.59
C VAL A 120 12.32 -6.83 3.50
N ALA A 121 12.52 -8.13 3.71
CA ALA A 121 13.64 -8.68 4.47
C ALA A 121 15.03 -8.40 3.84
N LYS A 122 15.07 -8.08 2.53
CA LYS A 122 16.31 -7.75 1.81
C LYS A 122 16.69 -6.28 1.87
N LEU A 123 15.77 -5.39 2.27
CA LEU A 123 16.03 -3.95 2.37
C LEU A 123 17.21 -3.69 3.30
N ARG A 124 18.03 -2.69 3.05
CA ARG A 124 19.11 -2.28 3.96
C ARG A 124 19.16 -0.76 4.00
N ALA A 125 19.15 -0.20 5.21
CA ALA A 125 19.42 1.21 5.40
C ALA A 125 20.90 1.47 5.11
N LYS A 126 21.16 2.40 4.20
CA LYS A 126 22.50 2.86 3.83
C LYS A 126 22.37 4.16 3.05
N GLY A 127 23.43 4.95 3.00
CA GLY A 127 23.41 6.17 2.20
C GLY A 127 22.57 7.27 2.83
N GLY A 128 22.08 8.17 1.97
CA GLY A 128 21.32 9.38 2.30
C GLY A 128 22.17 10.65 2.35
N GLY A 129 23.42 10.55 2.83
CA GLY A 129 24.25 11.75 2.99
C GLY A 129 23.66 12.67 4.06
N ASP A 130 23.51 13.96 3.73
CA ASP A 130 22.87 14.95 4.60
C ASP A 130 21.43 15.19 4.12
N GLU A 131 20.46 15.25 5.03
CA GLU A 131 19.08 15.65 4.70
C GLU A 131 19.07 16.98 3.92
N PRO A 132 18.20 17.18 2.90
CA PRO A 132 16.99 16.40 2.55
C PRO A 132 17.23 15.08 1.78
N GLU A 133 16.13 14.39 1.43
CA GLU A 133 16.14 13.14 0.64
C GLU A 133 15.17 13.19 -0.56
N SER A 134 15.34 12.32 -1.58
CA SER A 134 14.57 12.35 -2.85
C SER A 134 13.20 11.67 -2.80
N SER A 135 12.43 12.00 -1.77
CA SER A 135 11.10 11.42 -1.53
C SER A 135 10.03 11.85 -2.53
N LEU A 136 10.11 13.06 -3.12
CA LEU A 136 9.11 13.52 -4.09
C LEU A 136 9.28 12.81 -5.44
N ASP A 137 10.52 12.58 -5.87
CA ASP A 137 10.80 11.74 -7.03
C ASP A 137 10.32 10.29 -6.82
N ALA A 138 10.43 9.78 -5.59
CA ALA A 138 9.94 8.44 -5.23
C ALA A 138 8.41 8.36 -5.28
N VAL A 139 7.70 9.39 -4.81
CA VAL A 139 6.25 9.48 -4.97
C VAL A 139 5.89 9.63 -6.45
N LEU A 140 6.64 10.41 -7.23
CA LEU A 140 6.40 10.53 -8.68
C LEU A 140 6.55 9.17 -9.39
N LEU A 141 7.61 8.42 -9.07
CA LEU A 141 7.81 7.05 -9.58
C LEU A 141 6.67 6.11 -9.15
N ALA A 142 6.19 6.27 -7.92
CA ALA A 142 5.06 5.50 -7.41
C ALA A 142 3.79 5.73 -8.24
N LEU A 143 3.56 6.97 -8.67
CA LEU A 143 2.41 7.34 -9.48
C LEU A 143 2.46 6.70 -10.87
N ASP A 144 3.64 6.40 -11.43
CA ASP A 144 3.76 5.74 -12.73
C ASP A 144 3.63 4.21 -12.67
N GLN A 145 3.37 3.62 -11.49
CA GLN A 145 3.20 2.17 -11.33
C GLN A 145 1.83 1.67 -11.82
N PRO A 146 1.73 0.39 -12.26
CA PRO A 146 0.52 -0.16 -12.86
C PRO A 146 -0.54 -0.56 -11.81
N PHE A 147 -1.16 0.44 -11.18
CA PHE A 147 -2.33 0.26 -10.32
C PHE A 147 -3.50 -0.36 -11.11
N ASP A 148 -4.27 -1.25 -10.46
CA ASP A 148 -5.52 -1.79 -10.98
C ASP A 148 -6.53 -0.62 -11.04
N PRO A 149 -7.08 -0.27 -12.21
CA PRO A 149 -8.04 0.83 -12.34
C PRO A 149 -9.31 0.66 -11.50
N SER A 150 -9.64 -0.59 -11.12
CA SER A 150 -10.80 -0.94 -10.29
C SER A 150 -10.46 -1.01 -8.79
N ALA A 151 -9.20 -0.87 -8.40
CA ALA A 151 -8.76 -0.88 -7.02
C ALA A 151 -8.76 0.53 -6.42
N ASN A 152 -8.98 0.58 -5.10
CA ASN A 152 -8.68 1.76 -4.31
C ASN A 152 -7.15 1.93 -4.27
N LYS A 153 -6.63 3.04 -4.80
CA LYS A 153 -5.20 3.32 -4.88
C LYS A 153 -4.71 4.01 -3.61
N VAL A 154 -3.84 3.33 -2.89
CA VAL A 154 -3.27 3.80 -1.63
C VAL A 154 -1.77 3.94 -1.80
N ILE A 155 -1.23 5.10 -1.45
CA ILE A 155 0.21 5.32 -1.35
C ILE A 155 0.56 5.60 0.11
N VAL A 156 1.62 4.95 0.59
CA VAL A 156 2.15 5.12 1.94
C VAL A 156 3.60 5.57 1.84
N LEU A 157 3.85 6.85 2.09
CA LEU A 157 5.20 7.40 2.20
C LEU A 157 5.73 7.20 3.62
N VAL A 158 6.94 6.70 3.76
CA VAL A 158 7.62 6.54 5.05
C VAL A 158 9.03 7.11 4.94
N THR A 159 9.32 8.15 5.72
CA THR A 159 10.63 8.83 5.74
C THR A 159 10.82 9.56 7.06
N ASP A 160 12.07 9.69 7.50
CA ASP A 160 12.41 10.55 8.63
C ASP A 160 13.03 11.89 8.20
N ALA A 161 13.15 12.17 6.89
CA ALA A 161 13.74 13.38 6.35
C ALA A 161 12.69 14.30 5.66
N PRO A 162 12.99 15.61 5.48
CA PRO A 162 12.25 16.45 4.54
C PRO A 162 12.60 16.13 3.08
N PRO A 163 11.76 16.53 2.11
CA PRO A 163 12.06 16.32 0.69
C PRO A 163 13.02 17.37 0.14
N HIS A 164 13.78 17.00 -0.88
CA HIS A 164 14.35 17.97 -1.81
C HIS A 164 13.26 18.73 -2.58
N ILE A 165 13.40 20.06 -2.66
CA ILE A 165 12.57 20.94 -3.51
C ILE A 165 13.49 22.07 -4.05
N PRO A 166 13.86 22.05 -5.34
CA PRO A 166 13.61 20.99 -6.32
C PRO A 166 14.33 19.69 -5.94
N ASP A 167 13.72 18.56 -6.30
CA ASP A 167 14.32 17.23 -6.33
C ASP A 167 15.01 16.99 -7.69
N ALA A 168 15.55 15.80 -7.93
CA ALA A 168 16.26 15.50 -9.17
C ALA A 168 15.35 15.57 -10.42
N THR A 169 14.07 15.21 -10.31
CA THR A 169 13.07 15.36 -11.38
C THR A 169 11.96 16.33 -11.02
N VAL A 170 11.37 16.17 -9.83
CA VAL A 170 10.28 17.02 -9.33
C VAL A 170 10.80 18.43 -9.01
N GLN A 171 10.28 19.45 -9.68
CA GLN A 171 10.70 20.82 -9.45
C GLN A 171 10.00 21.48 -8.28
N ASN A 172 8.75 21.08 -8.03
CA ASN A 172 7.95 21.53 -6.90
C ASN A 172 6.84 20.53 -6.58
N ILE A 173 6.28 20.66 -5.38
CA ILE A 173 5.26 19.74 -4.89
C ILE A 173 3.94 19.79 -5.68
N ASP A 174 3.62 20.91 -6.35
CA ASP A 174 2.38 21.02 -7.13
C ASP A 174 2.35 20.03 -8.30
N GLN A 175 3.51 19.72 -8.88
CA GLN A 175 3.63 18.68 -9.92
C GLN A 175 3.15 17.32 -9.41
N VAL A 176 3.57 16.95 -8.20
CA VAL A 176 3.17 15.68 -7.57
C VAL A 176 1.69 15.71 -7.21
N VAL A 177 1.21 16.80 -6.60
CA VAL A 177 -0.21 16.98 -6.26
C VAL A 177 -1.11 16.88 -7.49
N GLN A 178 -0.70 17.47 -8.62
CA GLN A 178 -1.43 17.40 -9.88
C GLN A 178 -1.45 15.97 -10.43
N LYS A 179 -0.29 15.31 -10.52
CA LYS A 179 -0.19 13.92 -11.00
C LYS A 179 -1.02 12.95 -10.15
N MET A 180 -1.06 13.14 -8.82
CA MET A 180 -1.93 12.37 -7.92
C MET A 180 -3.42 12.54 -8.23
N ARG A 181 -3.85 13.73 -8.70
CA ARG A 181 -5.24 13.96 -9.14
C ARG A 181 -5.52 13.28 -10.46
N GLU A 182 -4.59 13.36 -11.42
CA GLU A 182 -4.71 12.73 -12.74
C GLU A 182 -4.87 11.20 -12.63
N ILE A 183 -4.08 10.55 -11.76
CA ILE A 183 -4.10 9.09 -11.57
C ILE A 183 -5.19 8.64 -10.58
N THR A 184 -5.85 9.59 -9.92
CA THR A 184 -6.86 9.34 -8.90
C THR A 184 -6.31 8.46 -7.79
N VAL A 185 -5.38 9.02 -7.01
CA VAL A 185 -4.96 8.42 -5.72
C VAL A 185 -6.08 8.63 -4.70
N ASP A 186 -6.75 7.54 -4.32
CA ASP A 186 -7.89 7.58 -3.39
C ASP A 186 -7.45 7.92 -1.96
N GLN A 187 -6.30 7.36 -1.55
CA GLN A 187 -5.76 7.53 -0.21
C GLN A 187 -4.26 7.79 -0.23
N PHE A 188 -3.80 8.76 0.56
CA PHE A 188 -2.38 9.01 0.79
C PHE A 188 -2.10 9.05 2.27
N TYR A 189 -1.11 8.29 2.72
CA TYR A 189 -0.65 8.30 4.10
C TYR A 189 0.83 8.61 4.13
N VAL A 190 1.24 9.38 5.13
CA VAL A 190 2.64 9.72 5.34
C VAL A 190 3.03 9.43 6.78
N VAL A 191 4.11 8.69 6.98
CA VAL A 191 4.77 8.50 8.27
C VAL A 191 6.03 9.36 8.22
N MET A 192 6.08 10.41 9.04
CA MET A 192 7.11 11.46 9.00
C MET A 192 7.42 12.02 10.37
N LYS A 193 8.49 12.81 10.49
CA LYS A 193 8.73 13.70 11.63
C LYS A 193 7.75 14.88 11.59
N THR A 194 6.56 14.74 12.18
CA THR A 194 5.50 15.76 12.15
C THR A 194 5.88 17.07 12.87
N ASN A 195 6.85 16.99 13.77
CA ASN A 195 7.40 18.14 14.48
C ASN A 195 8.53 18.87 13.73
N ASP A 196 9.05 18.32 12.62
CA ASP A 196 9.98 19.04 11.73
C ASP A 196 9.19 19.93 10.77
N SER A 197 9.44 21.25 10.84
CA SER A 197 8.80 22.23 9.95
C SER A 197 9.14 22.01 8.48
N ARG A 198 10.33 21.46 8.17
CA ARG A 198 10.75 21.15 6.79
C ARG A 198 9.94 19.99 6.21
N SER A 199 9.50 19.04 7.04
CA SER A 199 8.68 17.89 6.62
C SER A 199 7.19 18.22 6.49
N GLN A 200 6.71 19.34 7.04
CA GLN A 200 5.29 19.73 6.93
C GLN A 200 4.83 19.93 5.48
N VAL A 201 5.75 20.14 4.55
CA VAL A 201 5.44 20.23 3.11
C VAL A 201 4.71 18.98 2.59
N TYR A 202 4.95 17.79 3.15
CA TYR A 202 4.23 16.56 2.77
C TYR A 202 2.72 16.64 3.02
N LEU A 203 2.25 17.49 3.93
CA LEU A 203 0.82 17.66 4.20
C LEU A 203 0.06 18.16 2.97
N ARG A 204 0.73 18.83 2.03
CA ARG A 204 0.14 19.21 0.75
C ARG A 204 -0.22 18.00 -0.12
N LEU A 205 0.46 16.87 0.05
CA LEU A 205 0.11 15.60 -0.60
C LEU A 205 -1.17 14.98 -0.04
N LEU A 206 -1.79 15.55 1.00
CA LEU A 206 -3.11 15.15 1.50
C LEU A 206 -4.25 15.97 0.86
N GLU A 207 -3.95 17.06 0.15
CA GLU A 207 -4.95 17.97 -0.41
C GLU A 207 -5.88 17.27 -1.40
N GLY A 208 -7.18 17.26 -1.09
CA GLY A 208 -8.22 16.73 -1.97
C GLY A 208 -8.35 15.20 -1.98
N ARG A 209 -7.75 14.50 -1.02
CA ARG A 209 -7.83 13.04 -0.90
C ARG A 209 -7.95 12.57 0.55
N ARG A 210 -8.39 11.34 0.74
CA ARG A 210 -8.42 10.72 2.09
C ARG A 210 -6.99 10.43 2.52
N GLY A 211 -6.69 10.58 3.80
CA GLY A 211 -5.32 10.42 4.23
C GLY A 211 -5.06 11.01 5.60
N LEU A 212 -3.95 10.60 6.20
CA LEU A 212 -3.46 11.10 7.48
C LEU A 212 -1.93 11.12 7.47
N ALA A 213 -1.38 12.07 8.23
CA ALA A 213 0.01 12.03 8.63
C ALA A 213 0.13 11.34 9.99
N PHE A 214 1.14 10.51 10.13
CA PHE A 214 1.50 9.83 11.37
C PHE A 214 2.91 10.22 11.76
N GLU A 215 3.13 10.36 13.06
CA GLU A 215 4.45 10.57 13.63
C GLU A 215 5.29 9.28 13.50
N ILE A 216 6.50 9.42 12.97
CA ILE A 216 7.51 8.36 12.99
C ILE A 216 8.07 8.22 14.41
N GLY A 217 8.30 6.98 14.88
CA GLY A 217 8.48 6.62 16.30
C GLY A 217 9.30 7.58 17.15
N LYS A 218 8.98 7.67 18.46
CA LYS A 218 9.60 8.63 19.38
C LYS A 218 10.69 7.99 20.24
N GLY A 219 11.70 8.78 20.59
CA GLY A 219 12.77 8.40 21.53
C GLY A 219 14.03 7.91 20.84
N ASP A 220 15.12 7.85 21.60
CA ASP A 220 16.47 7.55 21.07
C ASP A 220 16.76 6.03 20.99
N ASP A 221 15.88 5.20 21.58
CA ASP A 221 16.03 3.76 21.62
C ASP A 221 15.34 3.06 20.43
N PHE A 222 16.14 2.29 19.69
CA PHE A 222 15.74 1.54 18.51
C PHE A 222 14.49 0.66 18.74
N ARG A 223 14.39 -0.05 19.88
CA ARG A 223 13.27 -0.97 20.13
C ARG A 223 11.97 -0.21 20.35
N THR A 224 12.05 0.91 21.05
CA THR A 224 10.90 1.78 21.31
C THR A 224 10.37 2.38 20.02
N ARG A 225 11.27 2.94 19.17
CA ARG A 225 10.88 3.46 17.85
C ARG A 225 10.27 2.39 16.97
N ALA A 226 10.82 1.17 17.00
CA ALA A 226 10.31 0.05 16.23
C ALA A 226 8.89 -0.37 16.63
N GLU A 227 8.60 -0.46 17.93
CA GLU A 227 7.26 -0.80 18.42
C GLU A 227 6.23 0.30 18.12
N ASP A 228 6.59 1.56 18.30
CA ASP A 228 5.73 2.69 17.95
C ASP A 228 5.41 2.71 16.45
N PHE A 229 6.44 2.52 15.62
CA PHE A 229 6.27 2.45 14.18
C PHE A 229 5.39 1.25 13.76
N LYS A 230 5.56 0.08 14.38
CA LYS A 230 4.69 -1.08 14.16
C LYS A 230 3.23 -0.79 14.54
N ARG A 231 2.98 -0.11 15.65
CA ARG A 231 1.62 0.32 16.04
C ARG A 231 1.02 1.28 15.01
N THR A 232 1.82 2.22 14.52
CA THR A 232 1.43 3.12 13.43
C THR A 232 1.03 2.35 12.18
N LEU A 233 1.83 1.35 11.76
CA LEU A 233 1.50 0.51 10.61
C LEU A 233 0.23 -0.34 10.81
N MET A 234 0.00 -0.88 12.00
CA MET A 234 -1.23 -1.63 12.30
C MET A 234 -2.47 -0.70 12.29
N ALA A 235 -2.35 0.49 12.89
CA ALA A 235 -3.40 1.50 12.85
C ALA A 235 -3.69 1.95 11.42
N LEU A 236 -2.64 2.11 10.60
CA LEU A 236 -2.75 2.41 9.19
C LEU A 236 -3.48 1.28 8.43
N GLY A 237 -3.11 0.02 8.64
CA GLY A 237 -3.80 -1.12 8.00
C GLY A 237 -5.29 -1.17 8.33
N LYS A 238 -5.65 -0.91 9.59
CA LYS A 238 -7.06 -0.78 10.02
C LYS A 238 -7.75 0.43 9.38
N THR A 239 -7.05 1.56 9.29
CA THR A 239 -7.57 2.80 8.68
C THR A 239 -7.84 2.60 7.20
N ILE A 240 -6.89 2.04 6.46
CA ILE A 240 -7.03 1.66 5.05
C ILE A 240 -8.21 0.71 4.89
N SER A 241 -8.24 -0.38 5.66
CA SER A 241 -9.32 -1.36 5.54
C SER A 241 -10.70 -0.76 5.82
N THR A 242 -10.81 0.22 6.75
CA THR A 242 -12.07 0.91 7.07
C THR A 242 -12.42 1.98 6.03
N ALA A 243 -11.44 2.69 5.49
CA ALA A 243 -11.64 3.71 4.45
C ALA A 243 -11.96 3.10 3.08
N THR A 244 -11.49 1.87 2.85
CA THR A 244 -11.94 1.02 1.76
C THR A 244 -13.32 0.42 2.06
N ARG A 245 -13.85 0.50 3.30
CA ARG A 245 -15.24 0.33 3.83
C ARG A 245 -16.32 1.20 3.18
#